data_AF-E0S460-F1
#
_entry.id   AF-E0S460-F1
#
_cell.length_a   1.000
_cell.length_b   1.000
_cell.length_c   1.000
_cell.angle_alpha   90.00
_cell.angle_beta   90.00
_cell.angle_gamma   90.00
#
_symmetry.space_group_name_H-M   'P 1'
#
loop_
_entity.id
_entity.type
_entity.pdbx_description
1 polymer ?
#
loop_
_entity_poly.entity_id
_entity_poly.type
_entity_poly.pdbx_seq_one_letter_code
_entity_poly.pdbx_strand_id
1 'polypeptide(L)'
;MLLNTQPIKAFSNLYNQELSFDSILKQDEEGRPYHAILHNSLKEYMLSLAKNLANDQKSPPVIIDYKPIETSMSHSVVDCTIKMGNYQITETGEATIATLNSSVAKNFPYLEAQTRAYDRAVISFLQLQVDGKRVYSDRESA
;
A
#
# COMPACT_ATOMS: atom_id res chain seq x y z
N MET A 1 -19.68 -11.93 -4.73
CA MET A 1 -19.73 -11.38 -3.36
C MET A 1 -19.42 -9.90 -3.47
N LEU A 2 -20.35 -9.00 -3.16
CA LEU A 2 -20.04 -7.58 -3.05
C LEU A 2 -19.18 -7.42 -1.80
N LEU A 3 -17.93 -7.00 -1.96
CA LEU A 3 -17.08 -6.63 -0.83
C LEU A 3 -17.74 -5.43 -0.16
N ASN A 4 -18.06 -5.54 1.12
CA ASN A 4 -18.65 -4.45 1.88
C ASN A 4 -17.56 -3.42 2.18
N THR A 5 -17.33 -2.53 1.22
CA THR A 5 -16.34 -1.45 1.32
C THR A 5 -16.90 -0.34 2.20
N GLN A 6 -16.09 0.14 3.13
CA GLN A 6 -16.46 1.23 4.02
C GLN A 6 -15.30 2.21 4.19
N PRO A 7 -15.56 3.52 4.16
CA PRO A 7 -14.54 4.52 4.40
C PRO A 7 -14.08 4.45 5.86
N ILE A 8 -12.78 4.60 6.07
CA ILE A 8 -12.16 4.78 7.38
C ILE A 8 -11.38 6.09 7.44
N LYS A 9 -11.18 6.59 8.65
CA LYS A 9 -10.25 7.69 8.94
C LYS A 9 -8.96 7.10 9.48
N ALA A 10 -7.87 7.30 8.74
CA ALA A 10 -6.52 6.97 9.20
C ALA A 10 -5.77 8.26 9.48
N PHE A 11 -5.19 8.38 10.67
CA PHE A 11 -4.33 9.50 11.02
C PHE A 11 -2.98 9.35 10.32
N SER A 12 -2.53 10.41 9.63
CA SER A 12 -1.20 10.49 9.03
C SER A 12 -0.30 11.30 9.95
N ASN A 13 0.73 10.67 10.51
CA ASN A 13 1.72 11.39 11.32
C ASN A 13 2.58 12.34 10.46
N LEU A 14 2.76 12.03 9.17
CA LEU A 14 3.49 12.91 8.24
C LEU A 14 2.81 14.28 8.10
N TYR A 15 1.49 14.29 7.98
CA TYR A 15 0.70 15.51 7.78
C TYR A 15 0.02 16.03 9.05
N ASN A 16 0.10 15.27 10.15
CA ASN A 16 -0.57 15.55 11.42
C ASN A 16 -2.09 15.79 11.25
N GLN A 17 -2.75 14.95 10.45
CA GLN A 17 -4.19 15.06 10.15
C GLN A 17 -4.81 13.70 9.79
N GLU A 18 -6.13 13.63 9.84
CA GLU A 18 -6.89 12.48 9.36
C GLU A 18 -7.02 12.48 7.84
N LEU A 19 -6.81 11.32 7.24
CA LEU A 19 -7.02 11.02 5.83
C LEU A 19 -8.11 9.97 5.68
N SER A 20 -8.88 10.06 4.60
CA SER A 20 -9.98 9.13 4.32
C SER A 20 -9.54 8.09 3.31
N PHE A 21 -9.76 6.81 3.63
CA PHE A 21 -9.49 5.70 2.73
C PHE A 21 -10.65 4.71 2.71
N ASP A 22 -10.89 4.09 1.56
CA ASP A 22 -11.80 2.95 1.48
C ASP A 22 -11.11 1.71 2.04
N SER A 23 -11.85 0.94 2.81
CA SER A 23 -11.36 -0.27 3.48
C SER A 23 -12.35 -1.42 3.34
N ILE A 24 -11.86 -2.63 3.61
CA ILE A 24 -12.68 -3.82 3.82
C ILE A 24 -12.41 -4.38 5.21
N LEU A 25 -13.45 -4.91 5.84
CA LEU A 25 -13.31 -5.60 7.11
C LEU A 25 -12.74 -7.01 6.87
N LYS A 26 -11.65 -7.33 7.55
CA LYS A 26 -11.02 -8.66 7.58
C LYS A 26 -10.89 -9.15 9.02
N GLN A 27 -10.54 -10.43 9.18
CA GLN A 27 -10.22 -11.02 10.48
C GLN A 27 -8.77 -11.48 10.46
N ASP A 28 -8.06 -11.30 11.58
CA ASP A 28 -6.73 -11.87 11.77
C ASP A 28 -6.81 -13.36 12.14
N GLU A 29 -5.66 -14.00 12.37
CA GLU A 29 -5.57 -15.41 12.74
C GLU A 29 -6.28 -15.74 14.07
N GLU A 30 -6.47 -14.74 14.94
CA GLU A 30 -7.21 -14.87 16.21
C GLU A 30 -8.70 -14.55 16.05
N GLY A 31 -9.18 -14.28 14.83
CA GLY A 31 -10.56 -13.90 14.52
C GLY A 31 -10.91 -12.46 14.87
N ARG A 32 -9.93 -11.62 15.25
CA ARG A 32 -10.18 -10.21 15.60
C ARG A 32 -10.40 -9.40 14.32
N PRO A 33 -11.48 -8.59 14.26
CA PRO A 33 -11.74 -7.78 13.08
C PRO A 33 -10.72 -6.64 12.96
N TYR A 34 -10.27 -6.37 11.74
CA TYR A 34 -9.48 -5.19 11.40
C TYR A 34 -9.86 -4.64 10.03
N HIS A 35 -9.63 -3.36 9.82
CA HIS A 35 -9.84 -2.71 8.53
C HIS A 35 -8.56 -2.80 7.69
N ALA A 36 -8.66 -3.40 6.50
CA ALA A 36 -7.61 -3.41 5.51
C ALA A 36 -7.90 -2.32 4.46
N ILE A 37 -6.98 -1.38 4.28
CA ILE A 37 -7.12 -0.29 3.29
C ILE A 37 -7.00 -0.88 1.89
N LEU A 38 -7.90 -0.47 0.99
CA LEU A 38 -7.87 -0.91 -0.39
C LEU A 38 -6.69 -0.29 -1.15
N HIS A 39 -5.96 -1.11 -1.90
CA HIS A 39 -4.90 -0.68 -2.82
C HIS A 39 -5.33 0.51 -3.69
N ASN A 40 -6.52 0.45 -4.30
CA ASN A 40 -7.02 1.52 -5.16
C ASN A 40 -7.17 2.84 -4.41
N SER A 41 -7.59 2.82 -3.15
CA SER A 41 -7.73 4.04 -2.34
C SER A 41 -6.37 4.66 -2.02
N LEU A 42 -5.35 3.85 -1.72
CA LEU A 42 -3.96 4.32 -1.56
C LEU A 42 -3.42 4.93 -2.87
N LYS A 43 -3.69 4.27 -4.01
CA LYS A 43 -3.27 4.74 -5.33
C LYS A 43 -3.91 6.06 -5.72
N GLU A 44 -5.22 6.21 -5.51
CA GLU A 44 -5.96 7.44 -5.80
C GLU A 44 -5.49 8.61 -4.93
N TYR A 45 -5.19 8.34 -3.65
CA TYR A 45 -4.62 9.33 -2.76
C TYR A 45 -3.25 9.82 -3.26
N MET A 46 -2.32 8.90 -3.55
CA MET A 46 -0.98 9.24 -4.02
C MET A 46 -1.00 9.96 -5.38
N LEU A 47 -1.92 9.59 -6.27
CA LEU A 47 -2.12 10.30 -7.53
C LEU A 47 -2.61 11.73 -7.31
N SER A 48 -3.55 11.92 -6.38
CA SER A 48 -4.08 13.25 -6.04
C SER A 48 -3.01 14.12 -5.39
N LEU A 49 -2.20 13.54 -4.49
CA LEU A 49 -1.03 14.19 -3.91
C LEU A 49 -0.05 14.63 -5.00
N ALA A 50 0.35 13.73 -5.91
CA ALA A 50 1.27 14.04 -6.99
C ALA A 50 0.75 15.16 -7.91
N LYS A 51 -0.55 15.15 -8.25
CA LYS A 51 -1.19 16.23 -9.03
C LYS A 51 -1.14 17.58 -8.32
N ASN A 52 -1.41 17.60 -7.01
CA ASN A 52 -1.37 18.84 -6.23
C ASN A 52 0.05 19.40 -6.14
N LEU A 53 1.05 18.53 -5.91
CA LEU A 53 2.46 18.94 -5.87
C LEU A 53 2.96 19.41 -7.24
N ALA A 54 2.51 18.79 -8.34
CA ALA A 54 2.88 19.24 -9.68
C ALA A 54 2.38 20.67 -10.00
N ASN A 55 1.30 21.12 -9.35
CA ASN A 55 0.80 22.47 -9.49
C ASN A 55 1.52 23.48 -8.57
N ASP A 56 2.26 23.01 -7.56
CA ASP A 56 3.07 23.83 -6.66
C ASP A 56 4.57 23.69 -7.01
N GLN A 57 5.07 24.62 -7.82
CA GLN A 57 6.46 24.61 -8.31
C GLN A 57 7.54 24.65 -7.21
N LYS A 58 7.18 24.93 -5.95
CA LYS A 58 8.12 24.98 -4.83
C LYS A 58 8.23 23.66 -4.07
N SER A 59 7.25 22.78 -4.20
CA SER A 59 7.23 21.51 -3.50
C SER A 59 8.00 20.43 -4.26
N PRO A 60 8.81 19.60 -3.59
CA PRO A 60 9.50 18.50 -4.27
C PRO A 60 8.47 17.48 -4.78
N PRO A 61 8.71 16.85 -5.94
CA PRO A 61 7.82 15.82 -6.46
C PRO A 61 7.88 14.57 -5.58
N VAL A 62 6.80 13.79 -5.60
CA VAL A 62 6.82 12.41 -5.12
C VAL A 62 7.35 11.52 -6.23
N ILE A 63 8.40 10.76 -5.93
CA ILE A 63 9.01 9.78 -6.84
C ILE A 63 8.79 8.40 -6.26
N ILE A 64 8.38 7.45 -7.11
CA ILE A 64 8.14 6.05 -6.73
C ILE A 64 9.00 5.18 -7.63
N ASP A 65 10.03 4.57 -7.03
CA ASP A 65 10.99 3.71 -7.70
C ASP A 65 10.74 2.26 -7.31
N TYR A 66 10.87 1.33 -8.26
CA TYR A 66 10.79 -0.10 -8.01
C TYR A 66 12.12 -0.77 -8.33
N LYS A 67 12.56 -1.67 -7.45
CA LYS A 67 13.74 -2.50 -7.67
C LYS A 67 13.36 -3.97 -7.52
N PRO A 68 13.32 -4.74 -8.62
CA PRO A 68 13.17 -6.19 -8.54
C PRO A 68 14.38 -6.79 -7.82
N ILE A 69 14.13 -7.63 -6.82
CA ILE A 69 15.16 -8.38 -6.09
C ILE A 69 15.18 -9.83 -6.56
N GLU A 70 13.99 -10.42 -6.73
CA GLU A 70 13.79 -11.77 -7.26
C GLU A 70 12.55 -11.76 -8.16
N THR A 71 12.63 -12.40 -9.32
CA THR A 71 11.54 -12.40 -10.31
C THR A 71 11.40 -13.78 -10.92
N SER A 72 10.68 -14.65 -10.22
CA SER A 72 10.31 -15.97 -10.72
C SER A 72 8.80 -16.22 -10.58
N MET A 73 8.30 -17.20 -11.32
CA MET A 73 6.90 -17.61 -11.26
C MET A 73 6.50 -18.24 -9.92
N SER A 74 7.47 -18.76 -9.15
CA SER A 74 7.23 -19.37 -7.84
C SER A 74 7.44 -18.40 -6.68
N HIS A 75 8.29 -17.40 -6.88
CA HIS A 75 8.71 -16.46 -5.86
C HIS A 75 9.13 -15.14 -6.52
N SER A 76 8.51 -14.03 -6.13
CA SER A 76 8.87 -12.69 -6.59
C SER A 76 9.01 -11.74 -5.40
N VAL A 77 10.06 -10.94 -5.41
CA VAL A 77 10.39 -9.96 -4.37
C VAL A 77 10.73 -8.64 -5.04
N VAL A 78 10.08 -7.57 -4.61
CA VAL A 78 10.24 -6.22 -5.17
C VAL A 78 10.37 -5.23 -4.03
N ASP A 79 11.38 -4.36 -4.09
CA ASP A 79 11.43 -3.16 -3.26
C ASP A 79 10.69 -2.02 -3.95
N CYS A 80 9.90 -1.28 -3.17
CA CYS A 80 9.31 -0.01 -3.57
C CYS A 80 9.89 1.09 -2.69
N THR A 81 10.45 2.12 -3.33
CA THR A 81 10.97 3.30 -2.66
C THR A 81 10.13 4.51 -3.00
N ILE A 82 9.57 5.18 -1.99
CA ILE A 82 8.88 6.47 -2.16
C ILE A 82 9.80 7.58 -1.63
N LYS A 83 10.02 8.63 -2.45
CA LYS A 83 10.85 9.79 -2.12
C LYS A 83 10.06 11.09 -2.29
N MET A 84 10.26 12.03 -1.38
CA MET A 84 9.75 13.40 -1.49
C MET A 84 10.71 14.35 -0.77
N GLY A 85 11.49 15.13 -1.52
CA GLY A 85 12.57 15.94 -0.95
C GLY A 85 13.62 15.07 -0.27
N ASN A 86 13.91 15.34 1.01
CA ASN A 86 14.85 14.55 1.82
C ASN A 86 14.22 13.33 2.50
N TYR A 87 12.90 13.14 2.38
CA TYR A 87 12.20 12.00 2.95
C TYR A 87 12.23 10.82 1.98
N GLN A 88 12.64 9.65 2.46
CA GLN A 88 12.68 8.42 1.70
C GLN A 88 12.25 7.25 2.58
N ILE A 89 11.37 6.40 2.07
CA ILE A 89 11.00 5.11 2.66
C ILE A 89 11.19 4.03 1.61
N THR A 90 11.69 2.87 2.01
CA THR A 90 11.74 1.67 1.18
C THR A 90 11.05 0.54 1.92
N GLU A 91 10.14 -0.13 1.23
CA GLU A 91 9.43 -1.30 1.75
C GLU A 91 9.48 -2.41 0.70
N THR A 92 9.51 -3.65 1.18
CA THR A 92 9.61 -4.83 0.33
C THR A 92 8.26 -5.52 0.25
N GLY A 93 7.88 -5.94 -0.94
CA GLY A 93 6.74 -6.83 -1.17
C GLY A 93 7.22 -8.18 -1.68
N GLU A 94 6.60 -9.24 -1.18
CA GLU A 94 6.91 -10.62 -1.54
C GLU A 94 5.62 -11.31 -1.99
N ALA A 95 5.72 -12.10 -3.06
CA ALA A 95 4.67 -12.99 -3.51
C ALA A 95 5.24 -14.39 -3.80
N THR A 96 4.69 -15.39 -3.13
CA THR A 96 4.93 -16.81 -3.37
C THR A 96 3.65 -17.49 -3.84
N ILE A 97 3.76 -18.69 -4.43
CA ILE A 97 2.60 -19.49 -4.86
C ILE A 97 1.52 -19.61 -3.76
N ALA A 98 1.93 -19.74 -2.49
CA ALA A 98 1.02 -19.87 -1.36
C ALA A 98 0.19 -18.61 -1.09
N THR A 99 0.70 -17.43 -1.50
CA THR A 99 0.08 -16.13 -1.23
C THR A 99 -0.72 -15.58 -2.43
N LEU A 100 -0.78 -16.32 -3.54
CA LEU A 100 -1.43 -15.89 -4.78
C LEU A 100 -2.85 -16.46 -4.87
N ASN A 101 -3.83 -15.61 -4.58
CA ASN A 101 -5.22 -16.01 -4.37
C ASN A 101 -6.05 -16.17 -5.65
N SER A 102 -5.53 -15.83 -6.83
CA SER A 102 -6.25 -15.98 -8.10
C SER A 102 -5.40 -16.61 -9.19
N SER A 103 -6.06 -17.24 -10.17
CA SER A 103 -5.39 -17.76 -11.38
C SER A 103 -4.67 -16.65 -12.16
N VAL A 104 -5.19 -15.42 -12.13
CA VAL A 104 -4.53 -14.24 -12.71
C VAL A 104 -3.27 -13.90 -11.94
N ALA A 105 -3.33 -13.81 -10.61
CA ALA A 105 -2.17 -13.50 -9.77
C ALA A 105 -1.06 -14.56 -9.92
N LYS A 106 -1.43 -15.84 -10.04
CA LYS A 106 -0.50 -16.95 -10.32
C LYS A 106 0.27 -16.80 -11.64
N ASN A 107 -0.30 -16.10 -12.62
CA ASN A 107 0.38 -15.81 -13.89
C ASN A 107 1.26 -14.56 -13.82
N PHE A 108 1.10 -13.71 -12.81
CA PHE A 108 1.86 -12.48 -12.65
C PHE A 108 2.33 -12.24 -11.19
N PRO A 109 3.12 -13.15 -10.58
CA PRO A 109 3.56 -13.01 -9.18
C PRO A 109 4.32 -11.70 -8.91
N TYR A 110 5.11 -11.26 -9.88
CA TYR A 110 5.82 -9.99 -9.83
C TYR A 110 4.89 -8.79 -9.60
N LEU A 111 3.72 -8.75 -10.25
CA LEU A 111 2.77 -7.65 -10.09
C LEU A 111 2.15 -7.63 -8.69
N GLU A 112 1.90 -8.81 -8.11
CA GLU A 112 1.42 -8.90 -6.73
C GLU A 112 2.50 -8.44 -5.74
N ALA A 113 3.75 -8.89 -5.90
CA ALA A 113 4.87 -8.45 -5.08
C ALA A 113 5.07 -6.92 -5.19
N GLN A 114 5.01 -6.37 -6.40
CA GLN A 114 5.06 -4.92 -6.63
C GLN A 114 3.92 -4.18 -5.93
N THR A 115 2.70 -4.72 -6.00
CA THR A 115 1.51 -4.11 -5.37
C THR A 115 1.65 -4.08 -3.84
N ARG A 116 2.10 -5.19 -3.23
CA ARG A 116 2.37 -5.25 -1.78
C ARG A 116 3.48 -4.28 -1.36
N ALA A 117 4.57 -4.24 -2.13
CA ALA A 117 5.67 -3.31 -1.88
C ALA A 117 5.18 -1.86 -1.90
N TYR A 118 4.38 -1.51 -2.91
CA TYR A 118 3.76 -0.21 -3.04
C TYR A 118 2.86 0.13 -1.85
N ASP A 119 1.92 -0.74 -1.50
CA ASP A 119 0.98 -0.47 -0.42
C ASP A 119 1.68 -0.27 0.93
N ARG A 120 2.65 -1.15 1.25
CA ARG A 120 3.51 -1.01 2.44
C ARG A 120 4.25 0.33 2.42
N ALA A 121 4.87 0.66 1.29
CA ALA A 121 5.63 1.91 1.13
C ALA A 121 4.75 3.13 1.34
N VAL A 122 3.52 3.16 0.78
CA VAL A 122 2.59 4.28 0.97
C VAL A 122 2.14 4.41 2.43
N ILE A 123 1.75 3.29 3.06
CA ILE A 123 1.34 3.27 4.46
C ILE A 123 2.46 3.80 5.37
N SER A 124 3.69 3.35 5.14
CA SER A 124 4.87 3.76 5.91
C SER A 124 5.28 5.20 5.61
N PHE A 125 5.25 5.63 4.34
CA PHE A 125 5.57 7.00 3.92
C PHE A 125 4.62 8.02 4.55
N LEU A 126 3.31 7.75 4.51
CA LEU A 126 2.28 8.58 5.12
C LEU A 126 2.19 8.39 6.64
N GLN A 127 2.89 7.39 7.18
CA GLN A 127 2.86 6.99 8.59
C GLN A 127 1.41 6.80 9.10
N LEU A 128 0.62 6.03 8.36
CA LEU A 128 -0.80 5.86 8.64
C LEU A 128 -1.07 5.01 9.88
N GLN A 129 -2.01 5.47 10.70
CA GLN A 129 -2.48 4.77 11.89
C GLN A 129 -4.00 4.86 12.05
N VAL A 130 -4.60 3.82 12.62
CA VAL A 130 -6.00 3.81 13.10
C VAL A 130 -5.95 3.42 14.57
N ASP A 131 -6.55 4.23 15.45
CA ASP A 131 -6.50 4.06 16.91
C ASP A 131 -5.07 3.85 17.46
N GLY A 132 -4.10 4.57 16.89
CA GLY A 132 -2.67 4.47 17.26
C GLY A 132 -1.97 3.19 16.80
N LYS A 133 -2.63 2.33 16.02
CA LYS A 133 -2.06 1.09 15.48
C LYS A 133 -1.75 1.23 13.99
N ARG A 134 -0.71 0.52 13.54
CA ARG A 134 -0.35 0.42 12.11
C ARG A 134 -1.53 -0.19 11.33
N VAL A 135 -1.83 0.38 10.17
CA VAL A 135 -2.81 -0.14 9.22
C VAL A 135 -2.17 -1.08 8.21
N TYR A 136 -2.96 -1.96 7.63
CA TYR A 136 -2.53 -2.91 6.59
C TYR A 136 -3.34 -2.71 5.31
N SER A 137 -2.80 -3.13 4.18
CA SER A 137 -3.54 -3.15 2.91
C SER A 137 -4.32 -4.44 2.71
N ASP A 138 -5.32 -4.42 1.84
CA ASP A 138 -6.08 -5.60 1.45
C ASP A 138 -5.24 -6.69 0.74
N ARG A 139 -4.06 -6.31 0.22
CA ARG A 139 -3.11 -7.19 -0.49
C ARG A 139 -2.14 -7.92 0.44
N GLU A 140 -2.08 -7.51 1.70
CA GLU A 140 -1.29 -8.17 2.75
C GLU A 140 -1.97 -9.40 3.33
N SER A 141 -3.26 -9.56 3.05
CA SER A 141 -4.14 -10.49 3.76
C SER A 141 -4.68 -11.52 2.78
N ALA A 142 -4.01 -12.67 2.77
CA ALA A 142 -4.41 -13.86 2.05
C ALA A 142 -5.79 -14.36 2.51
#